data_AF-A0A9D5M454-F1
#
_entry.id   AF-A0A9D5M454-F1
#
_cell.length_a   1.000
_cell.length_b   1.000
_cell.length_c   1.000
_cell.angle_alpha   90.00
_cell.angle_beta   90.00
_cell.angle_gamma   90.00
#
_symmetry.space_group_name_H-M   'P 1'
#
loop_
_entity.id
_entity.type
_entity.pdbx_description
1 polymer ?
#
loop_
_entity_poly.entity_id
_entity_poly.type
_entity_poly.pdbx_seq_one_letter_code
_entity_poly.pdbx_strand_id
1 'polypeptide(L)'
;MNNDYLRVNSKNDDEDIVVGEYIHEIKEENASKQEKKVTLLSLLSFSRKTNVTYTAKTLQTPNIKGVFTVLFIHLAIVLALCFFSALTSNIVLLIFTSAVASLIFPVFITTFAYKLDTTDGVSLIEISIGFIVGTCVYLIFSVFEPIFIQFIYFDWSQYIVSVIIRDVFLFVVANVFVKLARKDNMFDAILLTVTVYAGYMFISSFSALISNMFLSVQLYNGTETVSTGAIILGKESFKNIFTSFNETLLIQVTFLSVVTSSNAIVNGGVIGLNVSPIKDEKYKEWSLYLLFLLTVVLHIAAVFPSSIRLFELILKGLSIIFSVILAITILNYYLSKAKFKE
;
A
#
# COMPACT_ATOMS: atom_id res chain seq x y z
N MET A 1 -32.97 55.98 -0.80
CA MET A 1 -32.60 57.38 -1.10
C MET A 1 -31.87 57.92 0.11
N ASN A 2 -30.75 58.64 0.08
CA ASN A 2 -29.70 58.93 -0.88
C ASN A 2 -28.54 59.43 0.02
N ASN A 3 -27.30 58.97 -0.20
CA ASN A 3 -26.13 59.37 0.60
C ASN A 3 -25.73 60.81 0.28
N ASP A 4 -25.60 61.67 1.28
CA ASP A 4 -24.89 62.95 1.18
C ASP A 4 -24.19 63.27 2.51
N TYR A 5 -23.02 62.67 2.73
CA TYR A 5 -22.08 63.11 3.75
C TYR A 5 -21.13 64.15 3.16
N LEU A 6 -21.46 65.40 3.47
CA LEU A 6 -20.62 66.57 3.73
C LEU A 6 -19.11 66.42 3.46
N ARG A 7 -18.67 67.10 2.39
CA ARG A 7 -17.29 67.58 2.20
C ARG A 7 -17.09 68.84 3.04
N VAL A 8 -16.10 68.86 3.93
CA VAL A 8 -15.41 70.10 4.32
C VAL A 8 -13.92 69.79 4.41
N ASN A 9 -13.15 70.50 3.58
CA ASN A 9 -11.72 70.37 3.43
C ASN A 9 -11.04 71.56 4.12
N SER A 10 -9.96 71.25 4.85
CA SER A 10 -8.69 71.98 4.93
C SER A 10 -8.57 73.38 5.57
N LYS A 11 -7.52 73.47 6.42
CA LYS A 11 -6.57 74.57 6.74
C LYS A 11 -6.64 75.08 8.19
N ASN A 12 -5.61 74.78 9.00
CA ASN A 12 -4.49 75.67 9.43
C ASN A 12 -4.91 76.49 10.68
N ASP A 13 -4.19 76.66 11.78
CA ASP A 13 -2.76 76.54 12.18
C ASP A 13 -2.68 76.40 13.73
N ASP A 14 -1.57 75.79 14.22
CA ASP A 14 -0.77 75.99 15.46
C ASP A 14 -1.43 75.91 16.89
N GLU A 15 -0.81 75.37 17.96
CA GLU A 15 0.59 75.44 18.43
C GLU A 15 1.09 74.16 19.18
N ASP A 16 2.41 73.95 19.03
CA ASP A 16 3.43 73.17 19.75
C ASP A 16 3.14 72.49 21.11
N ILE A 17 3.50 71.19 21.21
CA ILE A 17 4.47 70.65 22.21
C ILE A 17 5.18 69.40 21.62
N VAL A 18 6.50 69.46 21.47
CA VAL A 18 7.40 68.34 21.13
C VAL A 18 7.84 67.62 22.40
N VAL A 19 7.60 66.30 22.52
CA VAL A 19 8.40 65.41 23.39
C VAL A 19 8.56 64.06 22.68
N GLY A 20 9.81 63.62 22.58
CA GLY A 20 10.27 62.59 21.63
C GLY A 20 9.70 61.19 21.80
N GLU A 21 9.50 60.52 20.67
CA GLU A 21 9.19 59.11 20.60
C GLU A 21 10.42 58.31 20.14
N TYR A 22 10.81 57.40 21.02
CA TYR A 22 11.78 56.34 20.80
C TYR A 22 11.36 55.53 19.57
N ILE A 23 12.16 55.57 18.50
CA ILE A 23 12.01 54.66 17.36
C ILE A 23 12.42 53.27 17.83
N HIS A 24 11.46 52.47 18.27
CA HIS A 24 11.62 51.03 18.27
C HIS A 24 11.23 50.54 16.88
N GLU A 25 12.22 50.30 16.02
CA GLU A 25 12.04 49.54 14.79
C GLU A 25 11.45 48.18 15.17
N ILE A 26 10.13 48.02 15.03
CA ILE A 26 9.53 46.71 14.89
C ILE A 26 9.88 46.31 13.46
N LYS A 27 10.96 45.52 13.33
CA LYS A 27 11.16 44.68 12.15
C LYS A 27 9.88 43.87 11.97
N GLU A 28 9.02 44.29 11.04
CA GLU A 28 8.09 43.37 10.42
C GLU A 28 8.93 42.28 9.77
N GLU A 29 9.14 41.18 10.50
CA GLU A 29 9.46 39.91 9.90
C GLU A 29 8.29 39.57 8.98
N ASN A 30 8.43 39.97 7.72
CA ASN A 30 7.78 39.35 6.58
C ASN A 30 8.28 37.91 6.45
N ALA A 31 8.01 37.08 7.47
CA ALA A 31 8.02 35.65 7.34
C ALA A 31 6.80 35.29 6.51
N SER A 32 6.99 35.14 5.21
CA SER A 32 6.04 34.46 4.33
C SER A 32 5.53 33.23 5.06
N LYS A 33 4.26 33.23 5.49
CA LYS A 33 3.60 32.04 6.02
C LYS A 33 3.47 31.06 4.86
N GLN A 34 4.55 30.33 4.57
CA GLN A 34 4.48 29.12 3.78
C GLN A 34 3.59 28.16 4.59
N GLU A 35 2.34 28.00 4.15
CA GLU A 35 1.52 26.86 4.57
C GLU A 35 2.35 25.60 4.32
N LYS A 36 2.85 24.99 5.40
CA LYS A 36 3.64 23.76 5.26
C LYS A 36 2.67 22.67 4.77
N LYS A 37 2.88 22.22 3.53
CA LYS A 37 2.15 21.09 2.94
C LYS A 37 2.24 19.87 3.86
N VAL A 38 1.09 19.29 4.21
CA VAL A 38 1.04 18.03 4.96
C VAL A 38 1.58 16.91 4.05
N THR A 39 2.63 16.25 4.51
CA THR A 39 3.25 15.10 3.83
C THR A 39 3.22 13.87 4.74
N LEU A 40 3.31 12.68 4.17
CA LEU A 40 3.40 11.42 4.92
C LEU A 40 4.55 11.46 5.94
N LEU A 41 5.70 11.99 5.54
CA LEU A 41 6.85 12.13 6.43
C LEU A 41 6.57 13.08 7.60
N SER A 42 5.80 14.15 7.37
CA SER A 42 5.39 15.05 8.45
C SER A 42 4.47 14.36 9.47
N LEU A 43 3.58 13.47 9.02
CA LEU A 43 2.69 12.66 9.89
C LEU A 43 3.47 11.60 10.69
N LEU A 44 4.56 11.08 10.12
CA LEU A 44 5.44 10.10 10.76
C LEU A 44 6.47 10.75 11.70
N SER A 45 6.77 12.04 11.54
CA SER A 45 7.83 12.70 12.29
C SER A 45 7.58 12.68 13.82
N PHE A 46 8.64 12.39 14.57
CA PHE A 46 8.66 12.34 16.04
C PHE A 46 8.57 13.71 16.72
N SER A 47 8.49 14.80 15.95
CA SER A 47 8.42 16.13 16.51
C SER A 47 7.10 16.31 17.26
N ARG A 48 7.19 16.30 18.60
CA ARG A 48 6.15 16.70 19.54
C ARG A 48 5.73 18.15 19.24
N LYS A 49 4.83 18.33 18.29
CA LYS A 49 3.81 19.35 18.36
C LYS A 49 2.50 18.69 17.99
N THR A 50 1.89 18.08 19.00
CA THR A 50 0.50 17.58 18.96
C THR A 50 -0.50 18.68 18.59
N ASN A 51 -0.08 19.94 18.59
CA ASN A 51 -0.78 21.06 17.97
C ASN A 51 0.19 21.77 17.02
N VAL A 52 0.27 21.32 15.76
CA VAL A 52 0.72 22.25 14.72
C VAL A 52 -0.49 23.09 14.36
N THR A 53 -0.63 24.22 15.05
CA THR A 53 -1.65 25.22 14.75
C THR A 53 -1.29 25.89 13.43
N TYR A 54 -1.70 25.27 12.32
CA TYR A 54 -1.82 25.97 11.06
C TYR A 54 -3.07 26.83 11.18
N THR A 55 -2.91 28.12 11.50
CA THR A 55 -3.97 29.14 11.51
C THR A 55 -5.25 28.74 12.27
N ALA A 56 -5.33 29.08 13.56
CA ALA A 56 -6.58 29.22 14.34
C ALA A 56 -7.61 28.05 14.36
N LYS A 57 -7.32 26.88 13.77
CA LYS A 57 -8.19 25.70 13.79
C LYS A 57 -7.34 24.45 14.05
N THR A 58 -7.73 23.65 15.04
CA THR A 58 -7.10 22.38 15.38
C THR A 58 -7.47 21.31 14.35
N LEU A 59 -6.71 21.21 13.25
CA LEU A 59 -6.81 20.08 12.33
C LEU A 59 -6.48 18.78 13.08
N GLN A 60 -7.44 17.84 13.16
CA GLN A 60 -7.15 16.47 13.58
C GLN A 60 -6.31 15.79 12.49
N THR A 61 -5.03 15.53 12.79
CA THR A 61 -4.14 14.78 11.89
C THR A 61 -4.25 13.28 12.16
N PRO A 62 -4.24 12.42 11.12
CA PRO A 62 -4.33 10.98 11.30
C PRO A 62 -3.14 10.43 12.11
N ASN A 63 -3.39 9.61 13.14
CA ASN A 63 -2.35 9.05 14.01
C ASN A 63 -1.85 7.69 13.49
N ILE A 64 -0.89 7.75 12.56
CA ILE A 64 -0.34 6.58 11.86
C ILE A 64 0.78 5.87 12.66
N LYS A 65 1.27 6.47 13.75
CA LYS A 65 2.46 5.98 14.49
C LYS A 65 2.29 4.57 15.04
N GLY A 66 1.10 4.25 15.57
CA GLY A 66 0.80 2.94 16.12
C GLY A 66 0.71 1.80 15.09
N VAL A 67 0.72 2.10 13.78
CA VAL A 67 0.64 1.06 12.73
C VAL A 67 1.93 0.23 12.66
N PHE A 68 3.09 0.87 12.86
CA PHE A 68 4.38 0.17 12.90
C PHE A 68 4.49 -0.75 14.11
N THR A 69 3.89 -0.39 15.24
CA THR A 69 3.82 -1.28 16.42
C THR A 69 3.12 -2.59 16.08
N VAL A 70 1.99 -2.53 15.35
CA VAL A 70 1.27 -3.73 14.90
C VAL A 70 2.15 -4.60 13.99
N LEU A 71 2.87 -3.97 13.05
CA LEU A 71 3.81 -4.67 12.16
C LEU A 71 4.92 -5.38 12.94
N PHE A 72 5.58 -4.70 13.88
CA PHE A 72 6.67 -5.26 14.67
C PHE A 72 6.20 -6.40 15.58
N ILE A 73 5.01 -6.29 16.17
CA ILE A 73 4.43 -7.37 16.97
C ILE A 73 4.17 -8.61 16.10
N HIS A 74 3.56 -8.45 14.93
CA HIS A 74 3.32 -9.57 14.02
C HIS A 74 4.61 -10.21 13.53
N LEU A 75 5.62 -9.39 13.19
CA LEU A 75 6.93 -9.88 12.80
C LEU A 75 7.61 -10.68 13.92
N ALA A 76 7.54 -10.20 15.16
CA ALA A 76 8.08 -10.90 16.32
C ALA A 76 7.40 -12.26 16.54
N ILE A 77 6.07 -12.33 16.38
CA ILE A 77 5.32 -13.58 16.48
C ILE A 77 5.78 -14.56 15.39
N VAL A 78 5.91 -14.12 14.15
CA VAL A 78 6.34 -14.99 13.03
C VAL A 78 7.76 -15.48 13.21
N LEU A 79 8.68 -14.61 13.64
CA LEU A 79 10.06 -15.01 13.96
C LEU A 79 10.10 -16.04 15.09
N ALA A 80 9.29 -15.86 16.14
CA ALA A 80 9.17 -16.81 17.23
C ALA A 80 8.62 -18.17 16.74
N LEU A 81 7.56 -18.17 15.93
CA LEU A 81 6.99 -19.40 15.37
C LEU A 81 7.97 -20.13 14.46
N CYS A 82 8.68 -19.41 13.58
CA CYS A 82 9.77 -19.97 12.77
C CYS A 82 10.85 -20.60 13.65
N PHE A 83 11.29 -19.90 14.70
CA PHE A 83 12.31 -20.40 15.63
C PHE A 83 11.86 -21.67 16.35
N PHE A 84 10.64 -21.68 16.91
CA PHE A 84 10.09 -22.87 17.57
C PHE A 84 9.89 -24.04 16.58
N SER A 85 9.49 -23.76 15.33
CA SER A 85 9.35 -24.79 14.30
C SER A 85 10.69 -25.44 13.99
N ALA A 86 11.76 -24.65 13.90
CA ALA A 86 13.11 -25.15 13.68
C ALA A 86 13.62 -25.99 14.85
N LEU A 87 13.46 -25.50 16.09
CA LEU A 87 13.89 -26.21 17.29
C LEU A 87 13.19 -27.58 17.45
N THR A 88 11.90 -27.63 17.14
CA THR A 88 11.08 -28.83 17.33
C THR A 88 10.99 -29.70 16.08
N SER A 89 11.52 -29.24 14.94
CA SER A 89 11.34 -29.86 13.63
C SER A 89 9.86 -30.14 13.30
N ASN A 90 8.97 -29.21 13.69
CA ASN A 90 7.53 -29.41 13.65
C ASN A 90 6.89 -28.75 12.42
N ILE A 91 6.39 -29.58 11.50
CA ILE A 91 5.73 -29.15 10.27
C ILE A 91 4.35 -28.53 10.53
N VAL A 92 3.61 -29.00 11.54
CA VAL A 92 2.32 -28.40 11.92
C VAL A 92 2.52 -26.95 12.35
N LEU A 93 3.63 -26.68 13.05
CA LEU A 93 3.99 -25.32 13.44
C LEU A 93 4.35 -24.45 12.23
N LEU A 94 4.95 -25.01 11.17
CA LEU A 94 5.17 -24.31 9.90
C LEU A 94 3.85 -23.99 9.16
N ILE A 95 2.87 -24.89 9.19
CA ILE A 95 1.54 -24.64 8.62
C ILE A 95 0.88 -23.46 9.36
N PHE A 96 0.94 -23.45 10.69
CA PHE A 96 0.43 -22.32 11.49
C PHE A 96 1.22 -21.03 11.20
N THR A 97 2.54 -21.12 11.09
CA THR A 97 3.41 -19.99 10.69
C THR A 97 3.00 -19.44 9.33
N SER A 98 2.62 -20.30 8.38
CA SER A 98 2.16 -19.88 7.04
C SER A 98 0.95 -18.96 7.12
N ALA A 99 -0.04 -19.32 7.94
CA ALA A 99 -1.25 -18.53 8.12
C ALA A 99 -0.96 -17.16 8.76
N VAL A 100 -0.16 -17.13 9.83
CA VAL A 100 0.20 -15.89 10.53
C VAL A 100 1.09 -14.99 9.66
N ALA A 101 2.09 -15.56 9.00
CA ALA A 101 3.01 -14.82 8.14
C ALA A 101 2.29 -14.17 6.96
N SER A 102 1.35 -14.88 6.35
CA SER A 102 0.58 -14.38 5.21
C SER A 102 -0.32 -13.19 5.55
N LEU A 103 -0.64 -12.97 6.84
CA LEU A 103 -1.47 -11.84 7.29
C LEU A 103 -0.68 -10.58 7.64
N ILE A 104 0.65 -10.65 7.78
CA ILE A 104 1.47 -9.51 8.25
C ILE A 104 1.22 -8.26 7.40
N PHE A 105 1.45 -8.36 6.09
CA PHE A 105 1.28 -7.23 5.17
C PHE A 105 -0.18 -6.86 4.95
N PRO A 106 -1.11 -7.80 4.68
CA PRO A 106 -2.54 -7.50 4.57
C PRO A 106 -3.11 -6.71 5.74
N VAL A 107 -2.79 -7.10 6.98
CA VAL A 107 -3.24 -6.39 8.18
C VAL A 107 -2.54 -5.03 8.30
N PHE A 108 -1.23 -4.98 8.09
CA PHE A 108 -0.46 -3.74 8.17
C PHE A 108 -0.98 -2.67 7.20
N ILE A 109 -1.11 -3.02 5.91
CA ILE A 109 -1.50 -2.07 4.87
C ILE A 109 -2.95 -1.63 5.01
N THR A 110 -3.85 -2.55 5.39
CA THR A 110 -5.26 -2.21 5.64
C THR A 110 -5.38 -1.28 6.84
N THR A 111 -4.66 -1.56 7.94
CA THR A 111 -4.64 -0.70 9.13
C THR A 111 -4.03 0.67 8.80
N PHE A 112 -2.98 0.69 7.98
CA PHE A 112 -2.36 1.93 7.50
C PHE A 112 -3.34 2.79 6.70
N ALA A 113 -4.01 2.21 5.69
CA ALA A 113 -5.00 2.89 4.88
C ALA A 113 -6.22 3.33 5.70
N TYR A 114 -6.67 2.48 6.64
CA TYR A 114 -7.78 2.80 7.54
C TYR A 114 -7.46 4.02 8.40
N LYS A 115 -6.26 4.09 8.99
CA LYS A 115 -5.86 5.27 9.78
C LYS A 115 -5.61 6.52 8.95
N LEU A 116 -5.36 6.37 7.64
CA LEU A 116 -5.25 7.51 6.72
C LEU A 116 -6.62 8.06 6.32
N ASP A 117 -7.66 7.21 6.30
CA ASP A 117 -9.04 7.65 6.13
C ASP A 117 -9.53 8.35 7.41
N THR A 118 -9.55 9.69 7.39
CA THR A 118 -10.08 10.50 8.50
C THR A 118 -11.60 10.71 8.43
N THR A 119 -12.25 10.20 7.39
CA THR A 119 -13.70 10.39 7.22
C THR A 119 -14.51 9.36 7.99
N ASP A 120 -13.89 8.22 8.34
CA ASP A 120 -14.56 7.01 8.85
C ASP A 120 -15.69 6.56 7.89
N GLY A 121 -15.49 6.82 6.59
CA GLY A 121 -16.49 6.60 5.55
C GLY A 121 -16.68 5.12 5.20
N VAL A 122 -15.70 4.28 5.55
CA VAL A 122 -15.70 2.85 5.23
C VAL A 122 -15.94 2.00 6.48
N SER A 123 -16.97 1.16 6.43
CA SER A 123 -17.33 0.22 7.51
C SER A 123 -16.43 -1.02 7.53
N LEU A 124 -16.34 -1.66 8.71
CA LEU A 124 -15.66 -2.96 8.85
C LEU A 124 -16.26 -4.06 7.96
N ILE A 125 -17.55 -3.97 7.64
CA ILE A 125 -18.24 -4.91 6.74
C ILE A 125 -17.69 -4.75 5.32
N GLU A 126 -17.56 -3.52 4.82
CA GLU A 126 -16.99 -3.24 3.50
C GLU A 126 -15.52 -3.68 3.43
N ILE A 127 -14.74 -3.47 4.49
CA ILE A 127 -13.37 -3.97 4.61
C ILE A 127 -13.33 -5.50 4.49
N SER A 128 -14.20 -6.19 5.23
CA SER A 128 -14.28 -7.65 5.23
C SER A 128 -14.71 -8.21 3.88
N ILE A 129 -15.70 -7.58 3.23
CA ILE A 129 -16.15 -7.97 1.88
C ILE A 129 -15.03 -7.77 0.88
N GLY A 130 -14.33 -6.63 0.91
CA GLY A 130 -13.19 -6.37 0.02
C GLY A 130 -12.11 -7.45 0.14
N PHE A 131 -11.77 -7.82 1.38
CA PHE A 131 -10.82 -8.91 1.65
C PHE A 131 -11.28 -10.26 1.08
N ILE A 132 -12.57 -10.61 1.25
CA ILE A 132 -13.14 -11.84 0.69
C ILE A 132 -13.11 -11.81 -0.84
N VAL A 133 -13.48 -10.68 -1.46
CA VAL A 133 -13.45 -10.50 -2.91
C VAL A 133 -12.03 -10.73 -3.45
N GLY A 134 -11.02 -10.12 -2.83
CA GLY A 134 -9.61 -10.33 -3.17
C GLY A 134 -9.17 -11.80 -3.08
N THR A 135 -9.61 -12.48 -2.03
CA THR A 135 -9.35 -13.91 -1.83
C THR A 135 -9.97 -14.74 -2.95
N CYS A 136 -11.23 -14.46 -3.32
CA CYS A 136 -11.91 -15.13 -4.43
C CYS A 136 -11.22 -14.87 -5.77
N VAL A 137 -10.71 -13.67 -6.03
CA VAL A 137 -9.96 -13.34 -7.26
C VAL A 137 -8.75 -14.24 -7.41
N TYR A 138 -7.96 -14.44 -6.35
CA TYR A 138 -6.83 -15.36 -6.40
C TYR A 138 -7.27 -16.80 -6.67
N LEU A 139 -8.34 -17.28 -6.01
CA LEU A 139 -8.83 -18.64 -6.22
C LEU A 139 -9.26 -18.87 -7.68
N ILE A 140 -9.93 -17.90 -8.29
CA ILE A 140 -10.25 -17.92 -9.72
C ILE A 140 -8.96 -18.05 -10.53
N PHE A 141 -7.96 -17.21 -10.27
CA PHE A 141 -6.68 -17.29 -10.99
C PHE A 141 -5.97 -18.63 -10.83
N SER A 142 -5.93 -19.18 -9.61
CA SER A 142 -5.27 -20.46 -9.35
C SER A 142 -5.85 -21.62 -10.17
N VAL A 143 -7.11 -21.52 -10.60
CA VAL A 143 -7.78 -22.53 -11.44
C VAL A 143 -7.60 -22.23 -12.93
N PHE A 144 -7.82 -20.98 -13.35
CA PHE A 144 -7.92 -20.66 -14.77
C PHE A 144 -6.59 -20.28 -15.42
N GLU A 145 -5.67 -19.68 -14.68
CA GLU A 145 -4.41 -19.22 -15.23
C GLU A 145 -3.54 -20.32 -15.85
N PRO A 146 -3.39 -21.53 -15.24
CA PRO A 146 -2.66 -22.62 -15.88
C PRO A 146 -3.25 -23.00 -17.25
N ILE A 147 -4.57 -22.89 -17.42
CA ILE A 147 -5.25 -23.18 -18.69
C ILE A 147 -4.88 -22.12 -19.74
N PHE A 148 -4.84 -20.85 -19.37
CA PHE A 148 -4.49 -19.77 -20.30
C PHE A 148 -3.01 -19.82 -20.72
N ILE A 149 -2.13 -20.13 -19.79
CA ILE A 149 -0.68 -20.11 -20.03
C ILE A 149 -0.24 -21.28 -20.93
N GLN A 150 -0.98 -22.40 -20.95
CA GLN A 150 -0.70 -23.54 -21.84
C GLN A 150 -0.66 -23.17 -23.33
N PHE A 151 -1.29 -22.07 -23.74
CA PHE A 151 -1.30 -21.59 -25.13
C PHE A 151 -0.10 -20.71 -25.49
N ILE A 152 0.80 -20.44 -24.55
CA ILE A 152 1.94 -19.54 -24.73
C ILE A 152 3.22 -20.35 -24.94
N TYR A 153 3.86 -20.14 -26.10
CA TYR A 153 4.98 -20.94 -26.58
C TYR A 153 6.34 -20.65 -25.92
N PHE A 154 6.57 -19.46 -25.36
CA PHE A 154 7.88 -19.09 -24.78
C PHE A 154 7.79 -18.92 -23.26
N ASP A 155 8.64 -19.65 -22.52
CA ASP A 155 8.65 -19.67 -21.04
C ASP A 155 8.72 -18.26 -20.42
N TRP A 156 9.59 -17.38 -20.92
CA TRP A 156 9.72 -16.01 -20.37
C TRP A 156 8.47 -15.15 -20.59
N SER A 157 7.74 -15.37 -21.70
CA SER A 157 6.53 -14.61 -22.02
C SER A 157 5.34 -15.01 -21.15
N GLN A 158 5.33 -16.24 -20.63
CA GLN A 158 4.32 -16.73 -19.69
C GLN A 158 4.30 -15.88 -18.41
N TYR A 159 5.47 -15.54 -17.86
CA TYR A 159 5.58 -14.69 -16.66
C TYR A 159 5.02 -13.29 -16.89
N ILE A 160 5.30 -12.69 -18.05
CA ILE A 160 4.82 -11.34 -18.40
C ILE A 160 3.30 -11.35 -18.54
N VAL A 161 2.76 -12.29 -19.33
CA VAL A 161 1.32 -12.37 -19.58
C VAL A 161 0.55 -12.69 -18.29
N SER A 162 1.07 -13.60 -17.46
CA SER A 162 0.54 -13.91 -16.13
C SER A 162 0.36 -12.65 -15.27
N VAL A 163 1.41 -11.84 -15.13
CA VAL A 163 1.37 -10.60 -14.34
C VAL A 163 0.38 -9.61 -14.91
N ILE A 164 0.37 -9.40 -16.23
CA ILE A 164 -0.56 -8.45 -16.89
C ILE A 164 -2.01 -8.86 -16.61
N ILE A 165 -2.36 -10.12 -16.83
CA ILE A 165 -3.74 -10.59 -16.64
C ILE A 165 -4.16 -10.43 -15.17
N ARG A 166 -3.30 -10.83 -14.22
CA ARG A 166 -3.57 -10.71 -12.78
C ARG A 166 -3.78 -9.27 -12.37
N ASP A 167 -2.86 -8.38 -12.73
CA ASP A 167 -2.90 -6.98 -12.30
C ASP A 167 -4.07 -6.22 -12.93
N VAL A 168 -4.34 -6.44 -14.21
CA VAL A 168 -5.49 -5.82 -14.91
C VAL A 168 -6.80 -6.29 -14.30
N PHE A 169 -6.96 -7.59 -14.09
CA PHE A 169 -8.20 -8.12 -13.53
C PHE A 169 -8.41 -7.66 -12.09
N LEU A 170 -7.36 -7.69 -11.26
CA LEU A 170 -7.42 -7.22 -9.87
C LEU A 170 -7.75 -5.73 -9.79
N PHE A 171 -7.18 -4.91 -10.69
CA PHE A 171 -7.52 -3.50 -10.83
C PHE A 171 -8.99 -3.29 -11.22
N VAL A 172 -9.48 -4.04 -12.22
CA VAL A 172 -10.88 -3.95 -12.67
C VAL A 172 -11.84 -4.34 -11.55
N VAL A 173 -11.58 -5.43 -10.84
CA VAL A 173 -12.40 -5.88 -9.71
C VAL A 173 -12.41 -4.84 -8.60
N ALA A 174 -11.25 -4.29 -8.22
CA ALA A 174 -11.17 -3.23 -7.22
C ALA A 174 -11.95 -1.97 -7.65
N ASN A 175 -11.85 -1.56 -8.91
CA ASN A 175 -12.58 -0.41 -9.44
C ASN A 175 -14.10 -0.63 -9.39
N VAL A 176 -14.58 -1.81 -9.81
CA VAL A 176 -15.99 -2.19 -9.70
C VAL A 176 -16.43 -2.18 -8.23
N PHE A 177 -15.64 -2.74 -7.33
CA PHE A 177 -15.94 -2.79 -5.90
C PHE A 177 -16.08 -1.39 -5.28
N VAL A 178 -15.14 -0.48 -5.56
CA VAL A 178 -15.21 0.91 -5.09
C VAL A 178 -16.46 1.62 -5.63
N LYS A 179 -16.79 1.43 -6.91
CA LYS A 179 -18.00 2.02 -7.51
C LYS A 179 -19.29 1.46 -6.89
N LEU A 180 -19.33 0.17 -6.58
CA LEU A 180 -20.48 -0.46 -5.91
C LEU A 180 -20.66 0.04 -4.48
N ALA A 181 -19.56 0.34 -3.77
CA ALA A 181 -19.57 0.92 -2.43
C ALA A 181 -20.01 2.40 -2.42
N ARG A 182 -20.14 3.04 -3.58
CA ARG A 182 -20.60 4.44 -3.76
C ARG A 182 -19.83 5.43 -2.85
N LYS A 183 -18.50 5.27 -2.81
CA LYS A 183 -17.62 6.17 -2.05
C LYS A 183 -17.01 7.20 -2.99
N ASP A 184 -17.11 8.46 -2.61
CA ASP A 184 -16.71 9.60 -3.45
C ASP A 184 -15.38 10.22 -2.96
N ASN A 185 -14.92 9.78 -1.79
CA ASN A 185 -13.66 10.19 -1.18
C ASN A 185 -12.49 9.34 -1.70
N MET A 186 -11.38 10.03 -1.99
CA MET A 186 -10.16 9.41 -2.50
C MET A 186 -9.53 8.46 -1.48
N PHE A 187 -9.58 8.76 -0.18
CA PHE A 187 -9.04 7.86 0.85
C PHE A 187 -9.88 6.59 1.04
N ASP A 188 -11.21 6.70 0.94
CA ASP A 188 -12.11 5.55 0.95
C ASP A 188 -11.82 4.62 -0.24
N ALA A 189 -11.61 5.18 -1.44
CA ALA A 189 -11.25 4.42 -2.62
C ALA A 189 -9.89 3.69 -2.46
N ILE A 190 -8.91 4.36 -1.86
CA ILE A 190 -7.61 3.73 -1.51
C ILE A 190 -7.83 2.59 -0.52
N LEU A 191 -8.57 2.81 0.57
CA LEU A 191 -8.83 1.80 1.58
C LEU A 191 -9.54 0.57 1.00
N LEU A 192 -10.63 0.76 0.25
CA LEU A 192 -11.36 -0.33 -0.39
C LEU A 192 -10.53 -1.08 -1.45
N THR A 193 -9.64 -0.38 -2.16
CA THR A 193 -8.72 -1.05 -3.10
C THR A 193 -7.67 -1.86 -2.34
N VAL A 194 -7.11 -1.29 -1.29
CA VAL A 194 -6.13 -1.95 -0.43
C VAL A 194 -6.71 -3.21 0.20
N THR A 195 -7.98 -3.24 0.60
CA THR A 195 -8.60 -4.44 1.19
C THR A 195 -8.78 -5.57 0.17
N VAL A 196 -9.13 -5.26 -1.08
CA VAL A 196 -9.15 -6.25 -2.17
C VAL A 196 -7.76 -6.82 -2.43
N TYR A 197 -6.75 -5.96 -2.53
CA TYR A 197 -5.36 -6.44 -2.69
C TYR A 197 -4.86 -7.21 -1.47
N ALA A 198 -5.27 -6.83 -0.26
CA ALA A 198 -4.91 -7.52 0.99
C ALA A 198 -5.44 -8.96 1.01
N GLY A 199 -6.69 -9.18 0.57
CA GLY A 199 -7.26 -10.50 0.41
C GLY A 199 -6.49 -11.37 -0.58
N TYR A 200 -6.18 -10.82 -1.76
CA TYR A 200 -5.38 -11.50 -2.78
C TYR A 200 -3.97 -11.84 -2.26
N MET A 201 -3.29 -10.89 -1.62
CA MET A 201 -1.95 -11.09 -1.04
C MET A 201 -1.93 -12.18 0.03
N PHE A 202 -2.94 -12.21 0.91
CA PHE A 202 -3.05 -13.21 1.97
C PHE A 202 -3.06 -14.62 1.40
N ILE A 203 -4.01 -14.91 0.50
CA ILE A 203 -4.19 -16.26 0.00
C ILE A 203 -3.08 -16.67 -0.98
N SER A 204 -2.54 -15.73 -1.76
CA SER A 204 -1.37 -15.97 -2.61
C SER A 204 -0.13 -16.36 -1.80
N SER A 205 0.13 -15.61 -0.73
CA SER A 205 1.25 -15.88 0.19
C SER A 205 1.07 -17.22 0.92
N PHE A 206 -0.14 -17.46 1.42
CA PHE A 206 -0.46 -18.68 2.16
C PHE A 206 -0.33 -19.91 1.27
N SER A 207 -0.92 -19.85 0.07
CA SER A 207 -0.82 -20.92 -0.93
C SER A 207 0.63 -21.20 -1.29
N ALA A 208 1.45 -20.17 -1.55
CA ALA A 208 2.85 -20.36 -1.91
C ALA A 208 3.67 -21.01 -0.79
N LEU A 209 3.48 -20.58 0.46
CA LEU A 209 4.15 -21.16 1.62
C LEU A 209 3.78 -22.65 1.78
N ILE A 210 2.49 -22.98 1.68
CA ILE A 210 2.02 -24.36 1.80
C ILE A 210 2.53 -25.21 0.63
N SER A 211 2.45 -24.73 -0.61
CA SER A 211 2.93 -25.46 -1.79
C SER A 211 4.42 -25.78 -1.72
N ASN A 212 5.25 -24.85 -1.23
CA ASN A 212 6.70 -25.07 -1.10
C ASN A 212 7.09 -25.93 0.10
N MET A 213 6.13 -26.40 0.91
CA MET A 213 6.36 -27.42 1.92
C MET A 213 6.22 -28.86 1.36
N PHE A 214 5.68 -29.04 0.15
CA PHE A 214 5.59 -30.35 -0.48
C PHE A 214 6.93 -30.74 -1.12
N LEU A 215 7.39 -31.95 -0.84
CA LEU A 215 8.55 -32.54 -1.51
C LEU A 215 8.09 -33.47 -2.62
N SER A 216 8.82 -33.48 -3.74
CA SER A 216 8.57 -34.43 -4.83
C SER A 216 8.96 -35.84 -4.39
N VAL A 217 8.00 -36.76 -4.43
CA VAL A 217 8.17 -38.17 -4.10
C VAL A 217 7.84 -39.01 -5.34
N GLN A 218 8.76 -39.90 -5.71
CA GLN A 218 8.51 -40.86 -6.77
C GLN A 218 7.86 -42.10 -6.16
N LEU A 219 6.61 -42.37 -6.54
CA LEU A 219 5.89 -43.58 -6.19
C LEU A 219 6.05 -44.58 -7.34
N TYR A 220 6.60 -45.76 -7.03
CA TYR A 220 6.67 -46.85 -7.99
C TYR A 220 5.41 -47.72 -7.84
N ASN A 221 4.56 -47.74 -8.86
CA ASN A 221 3.33 -48.56 -8.84
C ASN A 221 3.47 -49.86 -9.66
N GLY A 222 4.68 -50.43 -9.71
CA GLY A 222 4.96 -51.70 -10.40
C GLY A 222 5.25 -51.56 -11.89
N THR A 223 4.63 -50.59 -12.58
CA THR A 223 4.76 -50.36 -14.04
C THR A 223 5.26 -48.97 -14.40
N GLU A 224 4.99 -47.97 -13.55
CA GLU A 224 5.37 -46.58 -13.78
C GLU A 224 5.86 -45.92 -12.48
N THR A 225 6.78 -44.98 -12.63
CA THR A 225 7.14 -44.02 -11.58
C THR A 225 6.25 -42.79 -11.70
N VAL A 226 5.34 -42.60 -10.75
CA VAL A 226 4.50 -41.41 -10.65
C VAL A 226 5.15 -40.43 -9.68
N SER A 227 5.46 -39.22 -10.14
CA SER A 227 5.93 -38.16 -9.25
C SER A 227 4.74 -37.46 -8.60
N THR A 228 4.67 -37.46 -7.27
CA THR A 228 3.64 -36.76 -6.50
C THR A 228 4.27 -35.86 -5.44
N GLY A 229 3.56 -34.82 -4.99
CA GLY A 229 3.98 -34.00 -3.86
C GLY A 229 3.53 -34.62 -2.54
N ALA A 230 4.45 -34.79 -1.58
CA ALA A 230 4.10 -35.21 -0.22
C ALA A 230 4.84 -34.39 0.84
N ILE A 231 4.18 -34.16 1.97
CA ILE A 231 4.80 -33.62 3.17
C ILE A 231 5.37 -34.80 3.96
N ILE A 232 6.70 -34.93 3.97
CA ILE A 232 7.38 -36.02 4.66
C ILE A 232 7.69 -35.59 6.10
N LEU A 233 7.07 -36.26 7.06
CA LEU A 233 7.29 -36.06 8.49
C LEU A 233 8.59 -36.75 8.95
N GLY A 234 9.74 -36.23 8.53
CA GLY A 234 11.06 -36.73 8.90
C GLY A 234 12.05 -35.60 9.16
N LYS A 235 13.00 -35.79 10.09
CA LYS A 235 13.99 -34.75 10.45
C LYS A 235 14.87 -34.32 9.28
N GLU A 236 15.27 -35.25 8.41
CA GLU A 236 16.07 -34.94 7.23
C GLU A 236 15.26 -34.12 6.20
N SER A 237 14.01 -34.54 5.95
CA SER A 237 13.07 -33.83 5.08
C SER A 237 12.71 -32.45 5.62
N PHE A 238 12.62 -32.28 6.95
CA PHE A 238 12.32 -31.01 7.59
C PHE A 238 13.31 -29.92 7.21
N LYS A 239 14.62 -30.23 7.15
CA LYS A 239 15.63 -29.24 6.77
C LYS A 239 15.36 -28.66 5.38
N ASN A 240 15.06 -29.52 4.40
CA ASN A 240 14.77 -29.09 3.03
C ASN A 240 13.46 -28.29 2.97
N ILE A 241 12.41 -28.77 3.64
CA ILE A 241 11.13 -28.06 3.75
C ILE A 241 11.32 -26.68 4.39
N PHE A 242 12.11 -26.60 5.46
CA PHE A 242 12.37 -25.36 6.19
C PHE A 242 13.18 -24.36 5.35
N THR A 243 14.16 -24.81 4.56
CA THR A 243 14.90 -23.94 3.64
C THR A 243 13.97 -23.37 2.57
N SER A 244 13.22 -24.21 1.86
CA SER A 244 12.26 -23.77 0.84
C SER A 244 11.18 -22.84 1.40
N PHE A 245 10.69 -23.14 2.62
CA PHE A 245 9.75 -22.30 3.34
C PHE A 245 10.31 -20.90 3.60
N ASN A 246 11.55 -20.78 4.11
CA ASN A 246 12.16 -19.48 4.40
C ASN A 246 12.46 -18.67 3.14
N GLU A 247 12.90 -19.31 2.06
CA GLU A 247 13.07 -18.64 0.77
C GLU A 247 11.74 -18.07 0.27
N THR A 248 10.66 -18.86 0.39
CA THR A 248 9.30 -18.42 0.04
C THR A 248 8.80 -17.30 0.94
N LEU A 249 9.08 -17.36 2.24
CA LEU A 249 8.75 -16.32 3.22
C LEU A 249 9.40 -14.98 2.85
N LEU A 250 10.67 -15.00 2.43
CA LEU A 250 11.37 -13.78 2.02
C LEU A 250 10.83 -13.23 0.69
N ILE A 251 10.59 -14.09 -0.30
CA ILE A 251 10.20 -13.65 -1.64
C ILE A 251 8.71 -13.30 -1.71
N GLN A 252 7.81 -14.21 -1.32
CA GLN A 252 6.37 -14.03 -1.47
C GLN A 252 5.79 -13.16 -0.36
N VAL A 253 6.07 -13.52 0.90
CA VAL A 253 5.44 -12.84 2.05
C VAL A 253 6.04 -11.47 2.29
N THR A 254 7.34 -11.29 2.07
CA THR A 254 8.00 -9.99 2.30
C THR A 254 8.12 -9.17 1.03
N PHE A 255 8.95 -9.61 0.08
CA PHE A 255 9.30 -8.83 -1.10
C PHE A 255 8.07 -8.51 -1.98
N LEU A 256 7.32 -9.52 -2.40
CA LEU A 256 6.20 -9.34 -3.32
C LEU A 256 5.02 -8.63 -2.65
N SER A 257 4.79 -8.86 -1.35
CA SER A 257 3.76 -8.13 -0.59
C SER A 257 4.05 -6.64 -0.47
N VAL A 258 5.31 -6.21 -0.37
CA VAL A 258 5.67 -4.78 -0.38
C VAL A 258 5.32 -4.14 -1.73
N VAL A 259 5.70 -4.80 -2.84
CA VAL A 259 5.39 -4.34 -4.20
C VAL A 259 3.87 -4.29 -4.40
N THR A 260 3.16 -5.35 -4.04
CA THR A 260 1.70 -5.46 -4.22
C THR A 260 0.94 -4.46 -3.35
N SER A 261 1.39 -4.22 -2.10
CA SER A 261 0.82 -3.19 -1.22
C SER A 261 1.01 -1.78 -1.79
N SER A 262 2.18 -1.51 -2.36
CA SER A 262 2.48 -0.22 -3.00
C SER A 262 1.63 -0.03 -4.26
N ASN A 263 1.49 -1.07 -5.08
CA ASN A 263 0.62 -1.08 -6.25
C ASN A 263 -0.85 -0.86 -5.85
N ALA A 264 -1.31 -1.46 -4.74
CA ALA A 264 -2.66 -1.26 -4.22
C ALA A 264 -2.95 0.21 -3.88
N ILE A 265 -1.99 0.90 -3.24
CA ILE A 265 -2.12 2.34 -2.93
C ILE A 265 -2.21 3.16 -4.22
N VAL A 266 -1.31 2.91 -5.18
CA VAL A 266 -1.28 3.65 -6.44
C VAL A 266 -2.57 3.44 -7.24
N ASN A 267 -3.00 2.18 -7.36
CA ASN A 267 -4.21 1.80 -8.07
C ASN A 267 -5.47 2.35 -7.38
N GLY A 268 -5.51 2.32 -6.05
CA GLY A 268 -6.58 2.94 -5.26
C GLY A 268 -6.63 4.45 -5.46
N GLY A 269 -5.48 5.09 -5.62
CA GLY A 269 -5.39 6.48 -6.03
C GLY A 269 -5.97 6.73 -7.43
N VAL A 270 -5.53 5.97 -8.43
CA VAL A 270 -6.06 6.06 -9.80
C VAL A 270 -7.59 5.88 -9.81
N ILE A 271 -8.12 4.91 -9.08
CA ILE A 271 -9.56 4.69 -8.93
C ILE A 271 -10.22 5.89 -8.21
N GLY A 272 -9.64 6.37 -7.11
CA GLY A 272 -10.14 7.52 -6.36
C GLY A 272 -10.21 8.80 -7.20
N LEU A 273 -9.26 9.03 -8.11
CA LEU A 273 -9.32 10.16 -9.04
C LEU A 273 -10.40 10.01 -10.11
N ASN A 274 -10.71 8.77 -10.52
CA ASN A 274 -11.78 8.50 -11.48
C ASN A 274 -13.18 8.64 -10.85
N VAL A 275 -13.32 8.35 -9.57
CA VAL A 275 -14.61 8.40 -8.86
C VAL A 275 -14.86 9.75 -8.20
N SER A 276 -13.81 10.49 -7.83
CA SER A 276 -13.96 11.79 -7.16
C SER A 276 -14.56 12.86 -8.07
N PRO A 277 -15.48 13.71 -7.56
CA PRO A 277 -16.05 14.83 -8.31
C PRO A 277 -15.03 15.95 -8.58
N ILE A 278 -13.88 15.97 -7.91
CA ILE A 278 -12.83 16.97 -8.09
C ILE A 278 -11.95 16.57 -9.29
N LYS A 279 -12.50 16.76 -10.50
CA LYS A 279 -11.72 16.67 -11.74
C LYS A 279 -10.81 17.88 -11.85
N ASP A 280 -9.57 17.74 -11.38
CA ASP A 280 -8.55 18.76 -11.58
C ASP A 280 -8.13 18.73 -13.06
N GLU A 281 -8.48 19.75 -13.84
CA GLU A 281 -8.26 19.81 -15.30
C GLU A 281 -6.80 19.58 -15.74
N LYS A 282 -5.85 19.70 -14.80
CA LYS A 282 -4.42 19.46 -15.02
C LYS A 282 -4.05 18.01 -15.30
N TYR A 283 -4.81 17.03 -14.81
CA TYR A 283 -4.52 15.61 -15.06
C TYR A 283 -5.48 15.08 -16.13
N LYS A 284 -5.03 15.08 -17.39
CA LYS A 284 -5.73 14.37 -18.47
C LYS A 284 -5.85 12.89 -18.11
N GLU A 285 -6.99 12.27 -18.41
CA GLU A 285 -7.29 10.85 -18.11
C GLU A 285 -6.16 9.89 -18.49
N TRP A 286 -5.44 10.18 -19.58
CA TRP A 286 -4.24 9.44 -20.03
C TRP A 286 -3.10 9.36 -19.00
N SER A 287 -2.87 10.42 -18.23
CA SER A 287 -1.82 10.47 -17.20
C SER A 287 -2.10 9.53 -16.03
N LEU A 288 -3.38 9.22 -15.76
CA LEU A 288 -3.80 8.31 -14.69
C LEU A 288 -3.60 6.85 -15.07
N TYR A 289 -3.93 6.47 -16.31
CA TYR A 289 -3.70 5.11 -16.80
C TYR A 289 -2.21 4.81 -17.01
N LEU A 290 -1.37 5.82 -17.24
CA LEU A 290 0.09 5.66 -17.23
C LEU A 290 0.63 5.24 -15.85
N LEU A 291 0.03 5.72 -14.75
CA LEU A 291 0.41 5.29 -13.40
C LEU A 291 0.06 3.81 -13.17
N PHE A 292 -1.11 3.37 -13.65
CA PHE A 292 -1.47 1.95 -13.62
C PHE A 292 -0.53 1.10 -14.51
N LEU A 293 -0.21 1.55 -15.72
CA LEU A 293 0.73 0.84 -16.58
C LEU A 293 2.11 0.70 -15.90
N LEU A 294 2.57 1.75 -15.22
CA LEU A 294 3.82 1.73 -14.48
C LEU A 294 3.80 0.70 -13.34
N THR A 295 2.69 0.53 -12.61
CA THR A 295 2.59 -0.50 -11.56
C THR A 295 2.70 -1.91 -12.13
N VAL A 296 2.10 -2.16 -13.30
CA VAL A 296 2.22 -3.43 -14.03
C VAL A 296 3.67 -3.68 -14.47
N VAL A 297 4.36 -2.69 -15.03
CA VAL A 297 5.77 -2.82 -15.45
C VAL A 297 6.68 -3.12 -14.25
N LEU A 298 6.46 -2.44 -13.11
CA LEU A 298 7.23 -2.68 -11.89
C LEU A 298 7.00 -4.08 -11.32
N HIS A 299 5.76 -4.60 -11.42
CA HIS A 299 5.44 -5.95 -11.00
C HIS A 299 6.04 -7.01 -11.93
N ILE A 300 6.03 -6.79 -13.25
CA ILE A 300 6.74 -7.64 -14.21
C ILE A 300 8.22 -7.71 -13.84
N ALA A 301 8.87 -6.56 -13.62
CA ALA A 301 10.27 -6.51 -13.23
C ALA A 301 10.55 -7.20 -11.88
N ALA A 302 9.58 -7.21 -10.96
CA ALA A 302 9.69 -7.87 -9.66
C ALA A 302 9.63 -9.41 -9.75
N VAL A 303 8.90 -9.94 -10.74
CA VAL A 303 8.67 -11.39 -10.92
C VAL A 303 9.54 -11.98 -12.02
N PHE A 304 10.17 -11.15 -12.86
CA PHE A 304 10.94 -11.59 -14.02
C PHE A 304 12.11 -12.51 -13.63
N PRO A 305 12.14 -13.77 -14.11
CA PRO A 305 13.26 -14.67 -13.86
C PRO A 305 14.46 -14.28 -14.73
N SER A 306 15.62 -14.11 -14.12
CA SER A 306 16.88 -13.83 -14.81
C SER A 306 17.91 -14.92 -14.52
N SER A 307 18.63 -15.36 -15.55
CA SER A 307 19.77 -16.28 -15.39
C SER A 307 20.95 -15.65 -14.63
N ILE A 308 21.03 -14.31 -14.61
CA ILE A 308 22.06 -13.57 -13.89
C ILE A 308 21.49 -13.14 -12.53
N ARG A 309 21.95 -13.78 -11.45
CA ARG A 309 21.48 -13.55 -10.07
C ARG A 309 21.64 -12.10 -9.61
N LEU A 310 22.75 -11.45 -10.00
CA LEU A 310 22.99 -10.03 -9.66
C LEU A 310 21.96 -9.12 -10.35
N PHE A 311 21.64 -9.40 -11.62
CA PHE A 311 20.66 -8.64 -12.38
C PHE A 311 19.25 -8.82 -11.80
N GLU A 312 18.89 -10.04 -11.41
CA GLU A 312 17.63 -10.33 -10.73
C GLU A 312 17.49 -9.55 -9.42
N LEU A 313 18.55 -9.51 -8.59
CA LEU A 313 18.58 -8.75 -7.34
C LEU A 313 18.42 -7.24 -7.59
N ILE A 314 19.10 -6.70 -8.61
CA ILE A 314 19.00 -5.30 -9.00
C ILE A 314 17.58 -4.96 -9.46
N LEU A 315 16.99 -5.76 -10.35
CA LEU A 315 15.61 -5.57 -10.83
C LEU A 315 14.63 -5.56 -9.67
N LYS A 316 14.70 -6.57 -8.80
CA LYS A 316 13.85 -6.69 -7.61
C LYS A 316 14.01 -5.47 -6.69
N GLY A 317 15.25 -5.08 -6.39
CA GLY A 317 15.55 -3.91 -5.57
C GLY A 317 14.97 -2.62 -6.15
N LEU A 318 15.16 -2.39 -7.45
CA LEU A 318 14.60 -1.23 -8.14
C LEU A 318 13.07 -1.25 -8.13
N SER A 319 12.43 -2.40 -8.37
CA SER A 319 10.98 -2.54 -8.33
C SER A 319 10.41 -2.11 -6.98
N ILE A 320 11.00 -2.56 -5.86
CA ILE A 320 10.57 -2.09 -4.52
C ILE A 320 10.73 -0.59 -4.39
N ILE A 321 11.92 -0.06 -4.69
CA ILE A 321 12.24 1.36 -4.48
C ILE A 321 11.27 2.24 -5.27
N PHE A 322 11.07 1.95 -6.55
CA PHE A 322 10.17 2.72 -7.39
C PHE A 322 8.70 2.56 -6.99
N SER A 323 8.25 1.35 -6.65
CA SER A 323 6.88 1.12 -6.18
C SER A 323 6.59 1.90 -4.90
N VAL A 324 7.50 1.88 -3.92
CA VAL A 324 7.34 2.60 -2.65
C VAL A 324 7.38 4.12 -2.87
N ILE A 325 8.32 4.62 -3.67
CA ILE A 325 8.40 6.05 -4.01
C ILE A 325 7.09 6.50 -4.69
N LEU A 326 6.57 5.71 -5.61
CA LEU A 326 5.32 6.02 -6.31
C LEU A 326 4.14 6.06 -5.34
N ALA A 327 4.00 5.06 -4.48
CA ALA A 327 2.96 5.02 -3.45
C ALA A 327 3.02 6.22 -2.50
N ILE A 328 4.22 6.59 -2.02
CA ILE A 328 4.42 7.76 -1.16
C ILE A 328 4.07 9.05 -1.91
N THR A 329 4.45 9.17 -3.18
CA THR A 329 4.16 10.35 -4.00
C THR A 329 2.66 10.54 -4.18
N ILE A 330 1.94 9.45 -4.47
CA ILE A 330 0.50 9.43 -4.60
C ILE A 330 -0.19 9.81 -3.27
N LEU A 331 0.25 9.22 -2.15
CA LEU A 331 -0.29 9.58 -0.83
C LEU A 331 -0.03 11.04 -0.46
N ASN A 332 1.18 11.56 -0.71
CA ASN A 332 1.51 12.96 -0.47
C ASN A 332 0.64 13.90 -1.32
N TYR A 333 0.38 13.54 -2.58
CA TYR A 333 -0.51 14.29 -3.43
C TYR A 333 -1.93 14.35 -2.85
N TYR A 334 -2.49 13.22 -2.40
CA TYR A 334 -3.82 13.23 -1.77
C TYR A 334 -3.85 13.98 -0.45
N LEU A 335 -2.86 13.80 0.41
CA LEU A 335 -2.74 14.56 1.66
C LEU A 335 -2.69 16.07 1.42
N SER A 336 -2.08 16.51 0.32
CA SER A 336 -2.05 17.93 -0.05
C SER A 336 -3.39 18.49 -0.55
N LYS A 337 -4.31 17.61 -0.98
CA LYS A 337 -5.65 17.97 -1.46
C LYS A 337 -6.76 17.73 -0.45
N ALA A 338 -6.47 16.95 0.59
CA ALA A 338 -7.41 16.64 1.65
C ALA A 338 -7.77 17.91 2.43
N LYS A 339 -9.06 18.26 2.44
CA LYS A 339 -9.60 19.17 3.47
C LYS A 339 -9.86 18.32 4.71
N PHE A 340 -8.91 18.28 5.64
CA PHE A 340 -9.14 17.61 6.93
C PHE A 340 -10.28 18.31 7.67
N LYS A 341 -11.13 17.54 8.36
CA LYS A 341 -12.35 18.03 9.04
C LYS A 341 -12.04 19.29 9.85
N GLU A 342 -12.85 20.33 9.63
CA GLU A 342 -12.85 21.59 10.38
C GLU A 342 -13.54 21.46 11.75
#